data_AF-A0A7Y7U6K1-F1
#
_entry.id   AF-A0A7Y7U6K1-F1
#
_cell.length_a   1.000
_cell.length_b   1.000
_cell.length_c   1.000
_cell.angle_alpha   90.00
_cell.angle_beta   90.00
_cell.angle_gamma   90.00
#
_symmetry.space_group_name_H-M   'P 1'
#
loop_
_entity.id
_entity.type
_entity.pdbx_description
1 polymer ?
#
loop_
_entity_poly.entity_id
_entity_poly.type
_entity_poly.pdbx_seq_one_letter_code
_entity_poly.pdbx_strand_id
1 'polypeptide(L)'
;MRRVLLLLLVSMLLASALPLAAWAQAAEARLVPFRQGRQWGYADRRGRLVLPARYDEAGPFADELAWVRVGNRYGYIDGSGNPVTPVQYEQAGNFQNNQATVTLNAETFAINPAGRRLPPAEVAEPADEDPLEQGDLVRGPDGKVGFRFTVGTARIPAIYDEIKDNYNGLLLVRQGPKWGVLDNRGKLVQPLQYDSVRRGGSPLLPAVRQNGRWGYLGPEGRRLVEPRYLQAAPFFGGVARVQTPSGSFGYIDTEGREFWSDTEPVSIK
;
A
#
# COMPACT_ATOMS: atom_id res chain seq x y z
N MET A 1 22.10 -42.29 -70.50
CA MET A 1 23.40 -41.66 -70.84
C MET A 1 23.39 -40.22 -70.33
N ARG A 2 24.54 -39.76 -69.83
CA ARG A 2 24.92 -38.41 -69.31
C ARG A 2 24.12 -37.22 -69.91
N ARG A 3 23.82 -36.12 -69.21
CA ARG A 3 24.78 -35.15 -68.62
C ARG A 3 24.15 -34.26 -67.52
N VAL A 4 25.07 -33.80 -66.67
CA VAL A 4 24.98 -32.86 -65.55
C VAL A 4 24.84 -31.41 -66.04
N LEU A 5 24.07 -30.56 -65.35
CA LEU A 5 24.46 -29.16 -65.11
C LEU A 5 23.89 -28.64 -63.77
N LEU A 6 24.80 -28.10 -62.98
CA LEU A 6 24.68 -27.49 -61.66
C LEU A 6 24.24 -26.02 -61.80
N LEU A 7 23.24 -25.55 -61.03
CA LEU A 7 23.08 -24.14 -60.68
C LEU A 7 22.44 -24.04 -59.29
N LEU A 8 23.21 -23.51 -58.35
CA LEU A 8 22.80 -23.11 -57.01
C LEU A 8 21.85 -21.92 -57.09
N LEU A 9 20.70 -21.99 -56.44
CA LEU A 9 20.00 -20.81 -55.94
C LEU A 9 19.28 -21.17 -54.63
N VAL A 10 19.97 -20.84 -53.54
CA VAL A 10 19.40 -20.73 -52.21
C VAL A 10 18.45 -19.53 -52.25
N SER A 11 17.16 -19.76 -52.09
CA SER A 11 16.23 -18.72 -51.63
C SER A 11 15.28 -19.33 -50.62
N MET A 12 15.81 -19.47 -49.41
CA MET A 12 15.08 -19.68 -48.19
C MET A 12 14.33 -18.38 -47.88
N LEU A 13 13.04 -18.34 -48.16
CA LEU A 13 12.12 -17.35 -47.59
C LEU A 13 11.02 -18.14 -46.87
N LEU A 14 11.37 -18.68 -45.70
CA LEU A 14 10.39 -18.88 -44.64
C LEU A 14 9.92 -17.47 -44.24
N ALA A 15 8.84 -17.00 -44.84
CA ALA A 15 8.07 -15.91 -44.26
C ALA A 15 7.49 -16.45 -42.95
N SER A 16 8.18 -16.13 -41.86
CA SER A 16 7.78 -16.41 -40.49
C SER A 16 6.38 -15.84 -40.26
N ALA A 17 5.37 -16.69 -40.26
CA ALA A 17 4.12 -16.43 -39.58
C ALA A 17 4.46 -16.33 -38.09
N LEU A 18 4.72 -15.11 -37.62
CA LEU A 18 4.79 -14.85 -36.19
C LEU A 18 3.39 -15.17 -35.65
N PRO A 19 3.26 -16.09 -34.67
CA PRO A 19 2.00 -16.24 -33.98
C PRO A 19 1.75 -14.92 -33.24
N LEU A 20 0.81 -14.10 -33.74
CA LEU A 20 0.24 -12.96 -33.03
C LEU A 20 -0.66 -13.47 -31.90
N ALA A 21 -0.08 -14.20 -30.96
CA ALA A 21 -0.69 -14.61 -29.70
C ALA A 21 0.39 -15.26 -28.84
N ALA A 22 1.03 -14.47 -27.98
CA ALA A 22 1.36 -14.80 -26.58
C ALA A 22 2.46 -13.88 -26.03
N TRP A 23 2.11 -12.64 -25.63
CA TRP A 23 2.65 -12.02 -24.42
C TRP A 23 1.50 -11.30 -23.73
N ALA A 24 0.59 -12.09 -23.16
CA ALA A 24 -0.08 -11.66 -21.95
C ALA A 24 0.92 -11.85 -20.80
N GLN A 25 1.23 -10.82 -20.00
CA GLN A 25 1.23 -10.97 -18.55
C GLN A 25 1.28 -9.59 -17.85
N ALA A 26 0.16 -9.25 -17.21
CA ALA A 26 0.00 -8.36 -16.06
C ALA A 26 0.23 -6.86 -16.27
N ALA A 27 -0.76 -6.08 -15.83
CA ALA A 27 -0.52 -4.75 -15.25
C ALA A 27 0.76 -4.82 -14.42
N GLU A 28 1.80 -4.08 -14.84
CA GLU A 28 3.14 -4.27 -14.33
C GLU A 28 3.12 -4.24 -12.81
N ALA A 29 3.80 -5.23 -12.23
CA ALA A 29 3.80 -5.46 -10.80
C ALA A 29 4.22 -4.17 -10.09
N ARG A 30 3.24 -3.50 -9.45
CA ARG A 30 3.44 -2.33 -8.60
C ARG A 30 4.67 -2.57 -7.72
N LEU A 31 5.77 -1.91 -8.05
CA LEU A 31 7.04 -2.08 -7.39
C LEU A 31 6.89 -1.78 -5.90
N VAL A 32 7.47 -2.63 -5.06
CA VAL A 32 7.37 -2.51 -3.61
C VAL A 32 8.73 -2.05 -3.08
N PRO A 33 8.78 -1.03 -2.20
CA PRO A 33 10.03 -0.67 -1.53
C PRO A 33 10.62 -1.89 -0.83
N PHE A 34 11.87 -2.19 -1.14
CA PHE A 34 12.57 -3.35 -0.62
C PHE A 34 13.86 -2.89 0.04
N ARG A 35 13.99 -3.15 1.34
CA ARG A 35 15.21 -2.85 2.08
C ARG A 35 16.20 -4.00 1.93
N GLN A 36 17.41 -3.71 1.47
CA GLN A 36 18.52 -4.66 1.43
C GLN A 36 19.69 -4.07 2.23
N GLY A 37 20.06 -4.72 3.33
CA GLY A 37 21.07 -4.18 4.24
C GLY A 37 20.62 -2.82 4.79
N ARG A 38 21.39 -1.77 4.56
CA ARG A 38 21.04 -0.39 4.98
C ARG A 38 20.30 0.43 3.94
N GLN A 39 20.23 -0.03 2.70
CA GLN A 39 19.72 0.75 1.58
C GLN A 39 18.38 0.22 1.08
N TRP A 40 17.68 1.09 0.36
CA TRP A 40 16.39 0.80 -0.24
C TRP A 40 16.49 0.77 -1.76
N GLY A 41 15.84 -0.22 -2.32
CA GLY A 41 15.53 -0.32 -3.75
C GLY A 41 14.06 -0.70 -3.90
N TYR A 42 13.73 -1.33 -5.02
CA TYR A 42 12.37 -1.79 -5.27
C TYR A 42 12.37 -3.19 -5.83
N ALA A 43 11.46 -4.01 -5.32
CA ALA A 43 11.27 -5.39 -5.75
C ALA A 43 9.93 -5.58 -6.45
N ASP A 44 9.85 -6.62 -7.28
CA ASP A 44 8.57 -7.15 -7.74
C ASP A 44 7.84 -7.85 -6.59
N ARG A 45 6.59 -8.28 -6.83
CA ARG A 45 5.77 -9.00 -5.83
C ARG A 45 6.35 -10.36 -5.39
N ARG A 46 7.34 -10.89 -6.09
CA ARG A 46 8.05 -12.12 -5.72
C ARG A 46 9.27 -11.83 -4.83
N GLY A 47 9.50 -10.57 -4.47
CA GLY A 47 10.66 -10.12 -3.69
C GLY A 47 11.95 -10.05 -4.51
N ARG A 48 11.88 -10.15 -5.85
CA ARG A 48 13.06 -10.01 -6.70
C ARG A 48 13.35 -8.53 -6.91
N LEU A 49 14.57 -8.10 -6.60
CA LEU A 49 14.99 -6.72 -6.77
C LEU A 49 14.94 -6.34 -8.27
N VAL A 50 14.19 -5.28 -8.59
CA VAL A 50 14.03 -4.71 -9.94
C VAL A 50 14.81 -3.40 -10.04
N LEU A 51 14.65 -2.52 -9.05
CA LEU A 51 15.49 -1.32 -8.92
C LEU A 51 16.51 -1.55 -7.80
N PRO A 52 17.81 -1.37 -8.06
CA PRO A 52 18.86 -1.71 -7.10
C PRO A 52 18.75 -0.88 -5.83
N ALA A 53 19.17 -1.47 -4.70
CA ALA A 53 19.20 -0.78 -3.42
C ALA A 53 20.31 0.28 -3.42
N ARG A 54 19.93 1.55 -3.51
CA ARG A 54 20.86 2.69 -3.57
C ARG A 54 20.37 3.95 -2.87
N TYR A 55 19.15 3.91 -2.32
CA TYR A 55 18.54 5.03 -1.61
C TYR A 55 18.65 4.82 -0.10
N ASP A 56 18.72 5.91 0.67
CA ASP A 56 18.72 5.83 2.12
C ASP A 56 17.32 5.49 2.67
N GLU A 57 16.27 5.98 2.00
CA GLU A 57 14.88 5.58 2.18
C GLU A 57 14.11 5.63 0.86
N ALA A 58 13.04 4.86 0.76
CA ALA A 58 12.17 4.79 -0.41
C ALA A 58 10.69 4.73 0.02
N GLY A 59 9.87 5.53 -0.65
CA GLY A 59 8.43 5.56 -0.46
C GLY A 59 7.69 4.57 -1.37
N PRO A 60 6.43 4.24 -1.04
CA PRO A 60 5.59 3.41 -1.89
C PRO A 60 5.27 4.08 -3.23
N PHE A 61 5.08 3.28 -4.29
CA PHE A 61 4.56 3.78 -5.55
C PHE A 61 3.05 4.10 -5.46
N ALA A 62 2.70 5.35 -5.76
CA ALA A 62 1.34 5.83 -5.93
C ALA A 62 1.28 6.83 -7.08
N ASP A 63 0.19 6.76 -7.87
CA ASP A 63 0.06 7.48 -9.14
C ASP A 63 1.34 7.35 -10.00
N GLU A 64 1.87 6.12 -10.07
CA GLU A 64 3.07 5.73 -10.84
C GLU A 64 4.41 6.34 -10.38
N LEU A 65 4.41 7.12 -9.31
CA LEU A 65 5.60 7.78 -8.78
C LEU A 65 5.91 7.34 -7.36
N ALA A 66 7.20 7.40 -7.01
CA ALA A 66 7.65 7.20 -5.64
C ALA A 66 8.70 8.25 -5.26
N TRP A 67 8.64 8.73 -4.03
CA TRP A 67 9.74 9.52 -3.48
C TRP A 67 10.89 8.60 -3.05
N VAL A 68 12.10 9.09 -3.20
CA VAL A 68 13.34 8.46 -2.72
C VAL A 68 14.16 9.49 -1.96
N ARG A 69 14.88 9.04 -0.94
CA ARG A 69 15.76 9.88 -0.12
C ARG A 69 17.23 9.52 -0.34
N VAL A 70 18.06 10.53 -0.57
CA VAL A 70 19.53 10.43 -0.57
C VAL A 70 20.09 11.55 0.30
N GLY A 71 20.90 11.19 1.29
CA GLY A 71 21.24 12.08 2.39
C GLY A 71 19.97 12.60 3.07
N ASN A 72 19.88 13.91 3.25
CA ASN A 72 18.71 14.54 3.89
C ASN A 72 17.71 15.15 2.89
N ARG A 73 17.81 14.78 1.61
CA ARG A 73 16.98 15.35 0.55
C ARG A 73 16.17 14.29 -0.18
N TYR A 74 15.02 14.69 -0.70
CA TYR A 74 14.07 13.85 -1.39
C TYR A 74 13.96 14.25 -2.87
N GLY A 75 13.66 13.27 -3.72
CA GLY A 75 13.26 13.45 -5.12
C GLY A 75 12.27 12.36 -5.54
N TYR A 76 11.72 12.45 -6.75
CA TYR A 76 10.76 11.47 -7.26
C TYR A 76 11.33 10.69 -8.44
N ILE A 77 10.97 9.42 -8.51
CA ILE A 77 11.28 8.51 -9.62
C ILE A 77 10.01 7.91 -10.21
N ASP A 78 10.09 7.52 -11.49
CA ASP A 78 9.08 6.69 -12.15
C ASP A 78 9.29 5.19 -11.88
N GLY A 79 8.39 4.34 -12.39
CA GLY A 79 8.45 2.89 -12.26
C GLY A 79 9.68 2.23 -12.91
N SER A 80 10.36 2.91 -13.83
CA SER A 80 11.63 2.47 -14.42
C SER A 80 12.85 2.92 -13.60
N GLY A 81 12.64 3.71 -12.55
CA GLY A 81 13.69 4.30 -11.74
C GLY A 81 14.32 5.55 -12.34
N ASN A 82 13.72 6.14 -13.38
CA ASN A 82 14.19 7.41 -13.93
C ASN A 82 13.79 8.55 -12.99
N PRO A 83 14.68 9.53 -12.75
CA PRO A 83 14.34 10.70 -11.96
C PRO A 83 13.29 11.57 -12.68
N VAL A 84 12.17 11.80 -12.00
CA VAL A 84 11.14 12.77 -12.41
C VAL A 84 11.46 14.16 -11.84
N THR A 85 12.02 14.19 -10.64
CA THR A 85 12.61 15.40 -10.05
C THR A 85 14.03 15.11 -9.58
N PRO A 86 14.91 16.11 -9.51
CA PRO A 86 16.17 15.96 -8.80
C PRO A 86 15.92 15.73 -7.30
N VAL A 87 16.91 15.15 -6.63
CA VAL A 87 16.91 15.01 -5.17
C VAL A 87 17.28 16.36 -4.55
N GLN A 88 16.25 17.14 -4.18
CA GLN A 88 16.42 18.53 -3.75
C GLN A 88 15.46 18.95 -2.63
N TYR A 89 14.39 18.22 -2.38
CA TYR A 89 13.37 18.61 -1.40
C TYR A 89 13.81 18.28 0.03
N GLU A 90 13.49 19.13 0.99
CA GLU A 90 13.67 18.88 2.43
C GLU A 90 12.65 17.87 2.96
N GLN A 91 11.44 17.88 2.40
CA GLN A 91 10.36 16.95 2.70
C GLN A 91 9.60 16.62 1.41
N ALA A 92 9.10 15.39 1.32
CA ALA A 92 8.28 14.93 0.22
C ALA A 92 7.15 14.03 0.74
N GLY A 93 5.92 14.32 0.32
CA GLY A 93 4.76 13.47 0.53
C GLY A 93 4.64 12.39 -0.54
N ASN A 94 3.70 11.46 -0.34
CA ASN A 94 3.32 10.56 -1.42
C ASN A 94 2.46 11.30 -2.45
N PHE A 95 2.50 10.86 -3.71
CA PHE A 95 1.52 11.27 -4.70
C PHE A 95 0.13 10.70 -4.37
N GLN A 96 -0.88 11.57 -4.39
CA GLN A 96 -2.28 11.20 -4.25
C GLN A 96 -3.11 12.16 -5.11
N ASN A 97 -4.02 11.63 -5.92
CA ASN A 97 -4.84 12.41 -6.83
C ASN A 97 -3.98 13.28 -7.77
N ASN A 98 -2.88 12.72 -8.29
CA ASN A 98 -1.92 13.38 -9.17
C ASN A 98 -1.21 14.61 -8.56
N GLN A 99 -1.10 14.67 -7.23
CA GLN A 99 -0.38 15.75 -6.56
C GLN A 99 0.40 15.24 -5.36
N ALA A 100 1.54 15.88 -5.09
CA ALA A 100 2.32 15.64 -3.89
C ALA A 100 2.77 16.96 -3.28
N THR A 101 2.78 17.03 -1.95
CA THR A 101 3.32 18.18 -1.22
C THR A 101 4.81 18.00 -0.99
N VAL A 102 5.59 19.04 -1.27
CA VAL A 102 7.04 19.07 -1.05
C VAL A 102 7.45 20.33 -0.32
N THR A 103 8.57 20.26 0.40
CA THR A 103 9.23 21.44 0.99
C THR A 103 10.56 21.69 0.32
N LEU A 104 10.80 22.91 -0.16
CA LEU A 104 12.06 23.35 -0.74
C LEU A 104 12.39 24.74 -0.21
N ASN A 105 13.57 24.91 0.39
CA ASN A 105 14.00 26.19 0.96
C ASN A 105 13.00 26.73 2.00
N ALA A 106 12.52 25.86 2.89
CA ALA A 106 11.49 26.15 3.90
C ALA A 106 10.11 26.57 3.35
N GLU A 107 9.87 26.55 2.03
CA GLU A 107 8.56 26.76 1.43
C GLU A 107 7.90 25.42 1.10
N THR A 108 6.63 25.26 1.49
CA THR A 108 5.83 24.07 1.18
C THR A 108 4.84 24.36 0.06
N PHE A 109 4.86 23.54 -1.00
CA PHE A 109 3.95 23.67 -2.14
C PHE A 109 3.63 22.30 -2.76
N ALA A 110 2.56 22.25 -3.56
CA ALA A 110 2.18 21.05 -4.29
C ALA A 110 2.90 20.97 -5.65
N ILE A 111 3.19 19.76 -6.12
CA ILE A 111 3.69 19.47 -7.47
C ILE A 111 2.78 18.46 -8.17
N ASN A 112 2.72 18.53 -9.50
CA ASN A 112 2.06 17.54 -10.35
C ASN A 112 3.01 16.37 -10.72
N PRO A 113 2.56 15.32 -11.42
CA PRO A 113 3.38 14.15 -11.72
C PRO A 113 4.56 14.44 -12.66
N ALA A 114 4.55 15.59 -13.35
CA ALA A 114 5.68 16.05 -14.14
C ALA A 114 6.72 16.84 -13.30
N GLY A 115 6.57 16.88 -11.97
CA GLY A 115 7.45 17.61 -11.06
C GLY A 115 7.24 19.13 -11.06
N ARG A 116 6.20 19.63 -11.73
CA ARG A 116 5.94 21.07 -11.84
C ARG A 116 5.13 21.55 -10.64
N ARG A 117 5.54 22.67 -10.06
CA ARG A 117 4.80 23.35 -9.00
C ARG A 117 3.38 23.70 -9.46
N LEU A 118 2.41 23.31 -8.65
CA LEU A 118 1.01 23.69 -8.80
C LEU A 118 0.77 25.06 -8.17
N PRO A 119 -0.21 25.84 -8.68
CA PRO A 119 -0.69 27.00 -7.94
C PRO A 119 -1.23 26.56 -6.57
N PRO A 120 -1.26 27.46 -5.56
CA PRO A 120 -1.97 27.18 -4.31
C PRO A 120 -3.38 26.70 -4.65
N ALA A 121 -3.81 25.59 -4.04
CA ALA A 121 -5.18 25.14 -4.20
C ALA A 121 -6.11 26.28 -3.77
N GLU A 122 -7.02 26.71 -4.65
CA GLU A 122 -8.22 27.40 -4.18
C GLU A 122 -8.89 26.43 -3.21
N VAL A 123 -9.20 26.91 -2.00
CA VAL A 123 -9.79 26.08 -0.96
C VAL A 123 -11.13 25.59 -1.50
N ALA A 124 -11.14 24.39 -2.07
CA ALA A 124 -12.37 23.68 -2.31
C ALA A 124 -12.94 23.42 -0.92
N GLU A 125 -14.12 24.00 -0.65
CA GLU A 125 -14.94 23.64 0.50
C GLU A 125 -14.91 22.11 0.60
N PRO A 126 -14.62 21.53 1.78
CA PRO A 126 -14.72 20.10 1.92
C PRO A 126 -16.10 19.70 1.43
N ALA A 127 -16.16 18.81 0.44
CA ALA A 127 -17.42 18.17 0.13
C ALA A 127 -17.86 17.53 1.45
N ASP A 128 -18.99 17.99 1.98
CA ASP A 128 -19.68 17.36 3.09
C ASP A 128 -20.05 15.95 2.63
N GLU A 129 -19.11 15.02 2.69
CA GLU A 129 -19.40 13.60 2.65
C GLU A 129 -20.03 13.28 4.00
N ASP A 130 -21.36 13.40 4.08
CA ASP A 130 -22.18 12.89 5.17
C ASP A 130 -21.99 11.37 5.23
N PRO A 131 -21.15 10.83 6.13
CA PRO A 131 -20.69 9.46 6.00
C PRO A 131 -21.56 8.56 6.86
N LEU A 132 -22.80 8.34 6.42
CA LEU A 132 -23.68 7.31 6.97
C LEU A 132 -24.42 6.56 5.86
N GLU A 133 -23.72 6.10 4.82
CA GLU A 133 -24.40 5.32 3.77
C GLU A 133 -24.69 3.86 4.14
N GLN A 134 -24.12 3.31 5.24
CA GLN A 134 -24.24 1.88 5.57
C GLN A 134 -24.98 1.55 6.87
N GLY A 135 -25.29 2.53 7.72
CA GLY A 135 -26.06 2.31 8.94
C GLY A 135 -25.90 3.41 9.98
N ASP A 136 -26.73 3.35 11.02
CA ASP A 136 -26.78 4.33 12.11
C ASP A 136 -26.33 3.71 13.43
N LEU A 137 -25.59 4.49 14.23
CA LEU A 137 -25.34 4.15 15.64
C LEU A 137 -26.65 4.20 16.43
N VAL A 138 -26.92 3.14 17.20
CA VAL A 138 -28.07 3.07 18.11
C VAL A 138 -27.55 3.18 19.54
N ARG A 139 -28.03 4.15 20.32
CA ARG A 139 -27.61 4.32 21.71
C ARG A 139 -28.60 3.67 22.67
N GLY A 140 -28.09 2.85 23.58
CA GLY A 140 -28.82 2.24 24.68
C GLY A 140 -28.97 3.20 25.88
N PRO A 141 -29.90 2.91 26.80
CA PRO A 141 -30.16 3.74 27.98
C PRO A 141 -28.99 3.79 28.98
N ASP A 142 -28.07 2.83 28.91
CA ASP A 142 -26.85 2.72 29.72
C ASP A 142 -25.62 3.36 29.04
N GLY A 143 -25.83 4.09 27.94
CA GLY A 143 -24.77 4.75 27.17
C GLY A 143 -24.00 3.80 26.25
N LYS A 144 -24.34 2.50 26.23
CA LYS A 144 -23.79 1.55 25.26
C LYS A 144 -24.27 1.88 23.86
N VAL A 145 -23.49 1.46 22.88
CA VAL A 145 -23.73 1.65 21.46
C VAL A 145 -23.91 0.32 20.75
N GLY A 146 -24.91 0.32 19.89
CA GLY A 146 -25.21 -0.71 18.90
C GLY A 146 -25.19 -0.05 17.53
N PHE A 147 -25.61 -0.80 16.53
CA PHE A 147 -25.55 -0.38 15.14
C PHE A 147 -26.72 -0.98 14.37
N ARG A 148 -27.36 -0.17 13.54
CA ARG A 148 -28.43 -0.60 12.64
C ARG A 148 -27.93 -0.40 11.22
N PHE A 149 -27.72 -1.50 10.50
CA PHE A 149 -27.37 -1.41 9.08
C PHE A 149 -28.55 -0.85 8.26
N THR A 150 -28.26 0.04 7.30
CA THR A 150 -29.26 0.57 6.36
C THR A 150 -29.60 -0.42 5.25
N VAL A 151 -28.63 -1.29 4.91
CA VAL A 151 -28.79 -2.38 3.95
C VAL A 151 -28.95 -3.70 4.70
N GLY A 152 -30.06 -4.41 4.45
CA GLY A 152 -30.41 -5.66 5.13
C GLY A 152 -31.18 -5.45 6.44
N THR A 153 -31.23 -6.49 7.28
CA THR A 153 -32.00 -6.49 8.55
C THR A 153 -31.13 -6.64 9.79
N ALA A 154 -29.80 -6.70 9.63
CA ALA A 154 -28.87 -6.90 10.73
C ALA A 154 -28.95 -5.73 11.73
N ARG A 155 -29.07 -6.06 13.02
CA ARG A 155 -29.06 -5.12 14.13
C ARG A 155 -28.09 -5.60 15.18
N ILE A 156 -27.16 -4.72 15.53
CA ILE A 156 -26.23 -4.92 16.64
C ILE A 156 -26.89 -4.31 17.86
N PRO A 157 -27.16 -5.11 18.91
CA PRO A 157 -27.73 -4.58 20.14
C PRO A 157 -26.76 -3.57 20.77
N ALA A 158 -27.31 -2.61 21.50
CA ALA A 158 -26.52 -1.60 22.19
C ALA A 158 -25.84 -2.19 23.43
N ILE A 159 -24.77 -2.94 23.21
CA ILE A 159 -24.02 -3.64 24.27
C ILE A 159 -22.57 -3.19 24.36
N TYR A 160 -22.04 -2.55 23.30
CA TYR A 160 -20.64 -2.13 23.20
C TYR A 160 -20.40 -0.76 23.81
N ASP A 161 -19.19 -0.50 24.29
CA ASP A 161 -18.79 0.83 24.75
C ASP A 161 -18.53 1.79 23.59
N GLU A 162 -18.11 1.26 22.44
CA GLU A 162 -17.74 2.06 21.27
C GLU A 162 -17.87 1.21 20.00
N ILE A 163 -18.34 1.84 18.92
CA ILE A 163 -18.36 1.26 17.58
C ILE A 163 -17.77 2.31 16.61
N LYS A 164 -16.77 1.91 15.83
CA LYS A 164 -16.21 2.69 14.73
C LYS A 164 -16.47 1.95 13.42
N ASP A 165 -17.07 2.61 12.45
CA ASP A 165 -17.19 2.07 11.11
C ASP A 165 -15.84 2.15 10.38
N ASN A 166 -15.56 1.13 9.59
CA ASN A 166 -14.37 1.00 8.78
C ASN A 166 -14.73 0.78 7.29
N TYR A 167 -15.77 1.44 6.74
CA TYR A 167 -16.06 1.72 5.31
C TYR A 167 -15.96 0.56 4.28
N ASN A 168 -15.77 -0.68 4.74
CA ASN A 168 -15.76 -1.93 3.98
C ASN A 168 -16.79 -2.91 4.59
N GLY A 169 -17.76 -2.39 5.35
CA GLY A 169 -18.72 -3.20 6.10
C GLY A 169 -18.14 -3.87 7.35
N LEU A 170 -16.94 -3.48 7.81
CA LEU A 170 -16.40 -3.93 9.08
C LEU A 170 -16.71 -2.90 10.17
N LEU A 171 -17.26 -3.36 11.30
CA LEU A 171 -17.42 -2.53 12.49
C LEU A 171 -16.35 -2.90 13.50
N LEU A 172 -15.56 -1.91 13.92
CA LEU A 172 -14.58 -2.04 14.99
C LEU A 172 -15.30 -1.74 16.31
N VAL A 173 -15.42 -2.74 17.17
CA VAL A 173 -16.22 -2.65 18.40
C VAL A 173 -15.35 -2.77 19.64
N ARG A 174 -15.66 -1.99 20.68
CA ARG A 174 -14.97 -2.05 21.97
C ARG A 174 -15.92 -2.45 23.09
N GLN A 175 -15.48 -3.39 23.92
CA GLN A 175 -16.10 -3.74 25.19
C GLN A 175 -15.03 -3.75 26.27
N GLY A 176 -15.23 -2.94 27.32
CA GLY A 176 -14.21 -2.69 28.32
C GLY A 176 -12.91 -2.21 27.67
N PRO A 177 -11.75 -2.81 28.02
CA PRO A 177 -10.46 -2.42 27.45
C PRO A 177 -10.15 -3.07 26.09
N LYS A 178 -11.03 -3.96 25.58
CA LYS A 178 -10.71 -4.80 24.43
C LYS A 178 -11.53 -4.45 23.20
N TRP A 179 -10.86 -4.49 22.06
CA TRP A 179 -11.42 -4.31 20.73
C TRP A 179 -11.61 -5.66 20.02
N GLY A 180 -12.67 -5.73 19.23
CA GLY A 180 -13.02 -6.83 18.32
C GLY A 180 -13.55 -6.27 17.01
N VAL A 181 -13.93 -7.16 16.09
CA VAL A 181 -14.41 -6.77 14.76
C VAL A 181 -15.65 -7.56 14.41
N LEU A 182 -16.71 -6.85 14.01
CA LEU A 182 -17.91 -7.42 13.42
C LEU A 182 -17.85 -7.27 11.89
N ASP A 183 -18.43 -8.23 11.18
CA ASP A 183 -18.74 -8.08 9.76
C ASP A 183 -20.05 -7.28 9.55
N ASN A 184 -20.42 -7.09 8.28
CA ASN A 184 -21.61 -6.36 7.86
C ASN A 184 -22.94 -7.09 8.17
N ARG A 185 -22.87 -8.28 8.77
CA ARG A 185 -24.02 -9.04 9.26
C ARG A 185 -24.09 -9.01 10.78
N GLY A 186 -23.15 -8.32 11.43
CA GLY A 186 -23.06 -8.27 12.87
C GLY A 186 -22.44 -9.48 13.53
N LYS A 187 -21.78 -10.34 12.77
CA LYS A 187 -21.06 -11.47 13.33
C LYS A 187 -19.66 -11.06 13.72
N LEU A 188 -19.23 -11.48 14.91
CA LEU A 188 -17.87 -11.30 15.39
C LEU A 188 -16.89 -12.13 14.53
N VAL A 189 -16.13 -11.45 13.67
CA VAL A 189 -15.07 -12.03 12.84
C VAL A 189 -13.70 -11.96 13.50
N GLN A 190 -13.50 -11.01 14.43
CA GLN A 190 -12.43 -11.06 15.42
C GLN A 190 -12.99 -10.88 16.82
N PRO A 191 -12.59 -11.74 17.79
CA PRO A 191 -13.06 -11.62 19.16
C PRO A 191 -12.57 -10.33 19.82
N LEU A 192 -13.21 -9.95 20.92
CA LEU A 192 -12.81 -8.83 21.78
C LEU A 192 -11.50 -9.17 22.51
N GLN A 193 -10.35 -8.97 21.85
CA GLN A 193 -9.04 -9.39 22.35
C GLN A 193 -7.93 -8.36 22.16
N TYR A 194 -8.13 -7.38 21.28
CA TYR A 194 -7.11 -6.40 20.91
C TYR A 194 -7.08 -5.23 21.90
N ASP A 195 -5.89 -4.75 22.21
CA ASP A 195 -5.68 -3.59 23.08
C ASP A 195 -5.99 -2.28 22.34
N SER A 196 -5.83 -2.28 21.02
CA SER A 196 -6.12 -1.13 20.17
C SER A 196 -6.44 -1.57 18.75
N VAL A 197 -7.21 -0.74 18.05
CA VAL A 197 -7.43 -0.86 16.62
C VAL A 197 -7.34 0.52 15.99
N ARG A 198 -6.75 0.60 14.79
CA ARG A 198 -6.68 1.81 13.99
C ARG A 198 -7.25 1.52 12.61
N ARG A 199 -8.02 2.49 12.08
CA ARG A 199 -8.52 2.46 10.71
C ARG A 199 -7.37 2.18 9.73
N GLY A 200 -7.68 1.43 8.68
CA GLY A 200 -6.74 1.20 7.58
C GLY A 200 -6.47 2.48 6.76
N GLY A 201 -5.49 2.40 5.85
CA GLY A 201 -5.24 3.47 4.88
C GLY A 201 -5.92 3.16 3.54
N SER A 202 -5.22 3.34 2.42
CA SER A 202 -5.68 2.95 1.09
C SER A 202 -4.73 1.90 0.47
N PRO A 203 -5.12 0.63 0.36
CA PRO A 203 -6.45 0.07 0.69
C PRO A 203 -6.72 -0.03 2.20
N LEU A 204 -8.00 -0.13 2.52
CA LEU A 204 -8.50 0.00 3.89
C LEU A 204 -8.40 -1.33 4.65
N LEU A 205 -7.22 -1.56 5.22
CA LEU A 205 -6.86 -2.73 6.05
C LEU A 205 -6.56 -2.30 7.50
N PRO A 206 -7.42 -2.66 8.49
CA PRO A 206 -7.23 -2.26 9.89
C PRO A 206 -5.90 -2.74 10.48
N ALA A 207 -5.26 -1.88 11.26
CA ALA A 207 -4.15 -2.29 12.12
C ALA A 207 -4.69 -2.62 13.51
N VAL A 208 -4.31 -3.78 14.03
CA VAL A 208 -4.70 -4.24 15.37
C VAL A 208 -3.49 -4.39 16.26
N ARG A 209 -3.65 -4.05 17.55
CA ARG A 209 -2.59 -4.16 18.54
C ARG A 209 -2.95 -5.18 19.61
N GLN A 210 -2.01 -6.08 19.92
CA GLN A 210 -2.14 -7.04 21.01
C GLN A 210 -0.79 -7.21 21.70
N ASN A 211 -0.76 -7.19 23.02
CA ASN A 211 0.46 -7.42 23.82
C ASN A 211 1.61 -6.50 23.39
N GLY A 212 1.28 -5.24 23.10
CA GLY A 212 2.24 -4.22 22.70
C GLY A 212 2.68 -4.25 21.22
N ARG A 213 2.31 -5.28 20.45
CA ARG A 213 2.69 -5.46 19.04
C ARG A 213 1.55 -5.14 18.08
N TRP A 214 1.88 -4.69 16.87
CA TRP A 214 0.93 -4.41 15.79
C TRP A 214 0.90 -5.53 14.75
N GLY A 215 -0.28 -5.77 14.21
CA GLY A 215 -0.57 -6.64 13.07
C GLY A 215 -1.67 -6.02 12.21
N TYR A 216 -2.14 -6.76 11.21
CA TYR A 216 -3.17 -6.28 10.28
C TYR A 216 -4.29 -7.29 10.11
N LEU A 217 -5.48 -6.75 9.85
CA LEU A 217 -6.63 -7.51 9.37
C LEU A 217 -6.78 -7.32 7.86
N GLY A 218 -7.23 -8.36 7.18
CA GLY A 218 -7.61 -8.36 5.77
C GLY A 218 -8.98 -7.71 5.53
N PRO A 219 -9.42 -7.63 4.26
CA PRO A 219 -10.67 -6.96 3.88
C PRO A 219 -11.93 -7.49 4.57
N GLU A 220 -11.98 -8.79 4.88
CA GLU A 220 -13.10 -9.43 5.59
C GLU A 220 -12.96 -9.39 7.12
N GLY A 221 -12.00 -8.63 7.66
CA GLY A 221 -11.73 -8.57 9.09
C GLY A 221 -11.02 -9.82 9.64
N ARG A 222 -10.73 -10.82 8.80
CA ARG A 222 -9.85 -11.95 9.15
C ARG A 222 -8.41 -11.46 9.33
N ARG A 223 -7.61 -12.12 10.17
CA ARG A 223 -6.20 -11.77 10.34
C ARG A 223 -5.44 -11.92 9.02
N LEU A 224 -4.78 -10.83 8.60
CA LEU A 224 -3.82 -10.84 7.50
C LEU A 224 -2.43 -11.20 8.04
N VAL A 225 -2.00 -10.50 9.09
CA VAL A 225 -0.76 -10.78 9.80
C VAL A 225 -0.95 -10.61 11.30
N GLU A 226 -0.50 -11.62 12.06
CA GLU A 226 -0.52 -11.60 13.53
C GLU A 226 0.26 -10.40 14.11
N PRO A 227 -0.20 -9.84 15.25
CA PRO A 227 0.53 -8.81 15.97
C PRO A 227 1.98 -9.20 16.29
N ARG A 228 2.94 -8.60 15.58
CA ARG A 228 4.37 -8.88 15.75
C ARG A 228 5.26 -7.64 15.61
N TYR A 229 4.79 -6.60 14.94
CA TYR A 229 5.59 -5.41 14.64
C TYR A 229 5.62 -4.45 15.85
N LEU A 230 6.75 -3.75 16.04
CA LEU A 230 6.83 -2.64 17.01
C LEU A 230 5.99 -1.45 16.54
N GLN A 231 6.05 -1.17 15.23
CA GLN A 231 5.29 -0.12 14.58
C GLN A 231 4.72 -0.64 13.27
N ALA A 232 3.56 -0.12 12.91
CA ALA A 232 2.82 -0.44 11.70
C ALA A 232 2.20 0.88 11.20
N ALA A 233 2.42 1.26 9.95
CA ALA A 233 1.78 2.42 9.33
C ALA A 233 0.43 1.99 8.70
N PRO A 234 -0.51 2.91 8.41
CA PRO A 234 -1.61 2.61 7.50
C PRO A 234 -1.10 2.17 6.12
N PHE A 235 -1.87 1.34 5.43
CA PHE A 235 -1.58 0.98 4.04
C PHE A 235 -1.66 2.20 3.12
N PHE A 236 -0.73 2.31 2.18
CA PHE A 236 -0.73 3.33 1.16
C PHE A 236 -0.11 2.75 -0.12
N GLY A 237 -0.77 2.94 -1.26
CA GLY A 237 -0.27 2.39 -2.52
C GLY A 237 -0.16 0.86 -2.52
N GLY A 238 -0.97 0.17 -1.71
CA GLY A 238 -0.96 -1.29 -1.60
C GLY A 238 0.08 -1.88 -0.65
N VAL A 239 0.84 -1.05 0.07
CA VAL A 239 1.85 -1.52 1.04
C VAL A 239 1.81 -0.71 2.34
N ALA A 240 2.33 -1.27 3.42
CA ALA A 240 2.47 -0.56 4.69
C ALA A 240 3.89 -0.70 5.23
N ARG A 241 4.43 0.41 5.74
CA ARG A 241 5.73 0.39 6.43
C ARG A 241 5.58 -0.21 7.83
N VAL A 242 6.46 -1.11 8.19
CA VAL A 242 6.50 -1.77 9.50
C VAL A 242 7.88 -1.69 10.12
N GLN A 243 7.94 -1.73 11.46
CA GLN A 243 9.17 -1.91 12.21
C GLN A 243 9.16 -3.27 12.89
N THR A 244 10.15 -4.09 12.56
CA THR A 244 10.36 -5.44 13.11
C THR A 244 10.75 -5.40 14.59
N PRO A 245 10.65 -6.52 15.32
CA PRO A 245 11.14 -6.62 16.70
C PRO A 245 12.62 -6.29 16.90
N SER A 246 13.47 -6.50 15.89
CA SER A 246 14.90 -6.16 15.94
C SER A 246 15.17 -4.66 15.72
N GLY A 247 14.14 -3.87 15.40
CA GLY A 247 14.25 -2.44 15.12
C GLY A 247 14.41 -2.09 13.64
N SER A 248 14.67 -3.08 12.77
CA SER A 248 14.73 -2.91 11.31
C SER A 248 13.37 -2.50 10.73
N PHE A 249 13.38 -1.64 9.71
CA PHE A 249 12.19 -1.28 8.94
C PHE A 249 12.02 -2.17 7.70
N GLY A 250 10.79 -2.32 7.24
CA GLY A 250 10.43 -3.02 6.02
C GLY A 250 9.04 -2.65 5.54
N TYR A 251 8.60 -3.23 4.42
CA TYR A 251 7.23 -3.10 3.93
C TYR A 251 6.52 -4.44 3.92
N ILE A 252 5.22 -4.39 4.15
CA ILE A 252 4.28 -5.50 3.98
C ILE A 252 3.25 -5.12 2.92
N ASP A 253 2.86 -6.06 2.06
CA ASP A 253 1.79 -5.84 1.10
C ASP A 253 0.42 -6.37 1.57
N THR A 254 -0.60 -6.18 0.74
CA THR A 254 -1.99 -6.58 1.03
C THR A 254 -2.19 -8.09 1.11
N GLU A 255 -1.21 -8.89 0.70
CA GLU A 255 -1.21 -10.35 0.80
C GLU A 255 -0.40 -10.83 2.01
N GLY A 256 0.17 -9.91 2.79
CA GLY A 256 0.98 -10.22 3.97
C GLY A 256 2.44 -10.58 3.66
N ARG A 257 2.90 -10.36 2.41
CA ARG A 257 4.29 -10.59 2.02
C ARG A 257 5.18 -9.48 2.55
N GLU A 258 6.37 -9.86 3.00
CA GLU A 258 7.35 -8.97 3.64
C GLU A 258 8.50 -8.66 2.67
N PHE A 259 8.92 -7.38 2.61
CA PHE A 259 9.87 -6.85 1.62
C PHE A 259 11.08 -6.20 2.29
N TRP A 260 11.93 -7.03 2.89
CA TRP A 260 13.25 -6.62 3.37
C TRP A 260 14.18 -7.84 3.47
N SER A 261 15.47 -7.58 3.48
CA SER A 261 16.53 -8.52 3.84
C SER A 261 17.60 -7.79 4.65
N ASP A 262 18.02 -8.39 5.76
CA ASP A 262 19.13 -7.88 6.57
C ASP A 262 20.50 -8.25 5.97
N THR A 263 20.53 -8.98 4.86
CA THR A 263 21.78 -9.32 4.13
C THR A 263 22.16 -8.18 3.18
N GLU A 264 23.40 -7.69 3.29
CA GLU A 264 23.97 -6.68 2.38
C GLU A 264 24.09 -7.26 0.95
N PRO A 265 23.96 -6.43 -0.11
CA PRO A 265 24.15 -6.89 -1.47
C PRO A 265 25.58 -7.39 -1.67
N VAL A 266 25.72 -8.57 -2.27
CA VAL A 266 27.03 -9.06 -2.72
C VAL A 266 27.52 -8.11 -3.80
N SER A 267 28.55 -7.32 -3.50
CA SER A 267 29.19 -6.47 -4.50
C SER A 267 29.87 -7.37 -5.52
N ILE A 268 29.27 -7.52 -6.70
CA ILE A 268 29.96 -8.09 -7.85
C ILE A 268 30.84 -6.95 -8.39
N LYS A 269 32.15 -7.04 -8.14
CA LYS A 269 33.17 -6.17 -8.73
C LYS A 269 33.35 -6.48 -10.20
#